data_AF-A0A4Q3UAU6-F1
#
_entry.id   AF-A0A4Q3UAU6-F1
#
_cell.length_a   1.000
_cell.length_b   1.000
_cell.length_c   1.000
_cell.angle_alpha   90.00
_cell.angle_beta   90.00
_cell.angle_gamma   90.00
#
_symmetry.space_group_name_H-M   'P 1'
#
loop_
_entity.id
_entity.type
_entity.pdbx_description
1 polymer ?
#
loop_
_entity_poly.entity_id
_entity_poly.type
_entity_poly.pdbx_seq_one_letter_code
_entity_poly.pdbx_strand_id
1 'polypeptide(L)'
;VDRQVLVQALRRQYQQTDATLATLTNLESLSKPNAFTVTTGHQLNLFTGPLYFLYKIVSVINLAKELSSAYPDSIFVPMYWMATEDHDFEEISYFNFNGKKFRWNREASGPVGRLSTDGLDAVLRLFENELGASQHAKEIAELFREAYIRRTNLTESTRWLANKLFGEYGLVIVDGDDPDLKRGFIPYMKDDIENSTAYETVSATIANMGDYNIQVNPREINLFYVSDGLRERIVSENDGFRIFGTEMFFTKTELLDQLQTNPERFSPNVIMRPLYQEVILPNLSYTGGGGEIAYWLELKSFFETQQVPFPILMVRNSVVMVSEKQQKKRQALDLSW
;
A
#
# COMPACT_ATOMS: atom_id res chain seq x y z
N VAL A 1 17.49 8.42 0.72
CA VAL A 1 16.85 7.63 1.79
C VAL A 1 17.53 7.89 3.13
N ASP A 2 16.78 8.39 4.12
CA ASP A 2 17.24 8.44 5.52
C ASP A 2 16.87 7.14 6.23
N ARG A 3 17.86 6.25 6.41
CA ARG A 3 17.67 4.92 6.99
C ARG A 3 17.37 4.95 8.48
N GLN A 4 17.86 5.97 9.21
CA GLN A 4 17.62 6.08 10.64
C GLN A 4 16.16 6.48 10.90
N VAL A 5 15.66 7.46 10.14
CA VAL A 5 14.24 7.85 10.18
C VAL A 5 13.34 6.68 9.83
N LEU A 6 13.65 5.94 8.76
CA LEU A 6 12.88 4.75 8.35
C LEU A 6 12.80 3.71 9.49
N VAL A 7 13.93 3.33 10.08
CA VAL A 7 13.97 2.32 11.15
C VAL A 7 13.24 2.80 12.39
N GLN A 8 13.38 4.07 12.77
CA GLN A 8 12.68 4.64 13.93
C GLN A 8 11.16 4.66 13.71
N ALA A 9 10.69 5.05 12.53
CA ALA A 9 9.28 5.00 12.18
C ALA A 9 8.74 3.58 12.23
N LEU A 10 9.44 2.61 11.63
CA LEU A 10 9.06 1.20 11.67
C LEU A 10 9.01 0.68 13.11
N ARG A 11 10.03 0.97 13.95
CA ARG A 11 10.01 0.59 15.37
C ARG A 11 8.75 1.09 16.09
N ARG A 12 8.33 2.33 15.85
CA ARG A 12 7.09 2.87 16.42
C ARG A 12 5.86 2.15 15.89
N GLN A 13 5.76 1.95 14.58
CA GLN A 13 4.64 1.25 13.94
C GLN A 13 4.48 -0.20 14.45
N TYR A 14 5.58 -0.82 14.87
CA TYR A 14 5.62 -2.19 15.39
C TYR A 14 5.41 -2.32 16.91
N GLN A 15 5.32 -1.23 17.69
CA GLN A 15 5.20 -1.30 19.16
C GLN A 15 4.01 -2.14 19.66
N GLN A 16 2.91 -2.16 18.90
CA GLN A 16 1.69 -2.92 19.21
C GLN A 16 1.53 -4.17 18.34
N THR A 17 2.60 -4.59 17.65
CA THR A 17 2.60 -5.77 16.78
C THR A 17 3.50 -6.84 17.38
N ASP A 18 2.94 -8.02 17.61
CA ASP A 18 3.71 -9.20 18.01
C ASP A 18 4.48 -9.76 16.80
N ALA A 19 5.57 -9.08 16.45
CA ALA A 19 6.39 -9.41 15.30
C ALA A 19 7.38 -10.51 15.60
N THR A 20 7.61 -11.37 14.62
CA THR A 20 8.58 -12.45 14.74
C THR A 20 10.00 -11.90 14.82
N LEU A 21 10.92 -12.70 15.38
CA LEU A 21 12.35 -12.36 15.37
C LEU A 21 12.88 -12.14 13.93
N ALA A 22 12.36 -12.87 12.94
CA ALA A 22 12.73 -12.72 11.54
C ALA A 22 12.36 -11.32 11.01
N THR A 23 11.13 -10.86 11.28
CA THR A 23 10.68 -9.52 10.89
C THR A 23 11.48 -8.43 11.60
N LEU A 24 11.69 -8.56 12.92
CA LEU A 24 12.47 -7.59 13.68
C LEU A 24 13.92 -7.51 13.19
N THR A 25 14.55 -8.66 12.88
CA THR A 25 15.92 -8.69 12.33
C THR A 25 16.02 -7.98 10.99
N ASN A 26 15.05 -8.18 10.10
CA ASN A 26 15.00 -7.51 8.81
C ASN A 26 14.76 -6.00 8.96
N LEU A 27 13.82 -5.60 9.83
CA LEU A 27 13.54 -4.21 10.15
C LEU A 27 14.82 -3.51 10.65
N GLU A 28 15.52 -4.09 11.62
CA GLU A 28 16.75 -3.53 12.18
C GLU A 28 17.88 -3.43 11.14
N SER A 29 17.96 -4.42 10.25
CA SER A 29 18.97 -4.46 9.19
C SER A 29 18.83 -3.33 8.18
N LEU A 30 17.66 -2.70 8.03
CA LEU A 30 17.46 -1.55 7.13
C LEU A 30 18.35 -0.34 7.47
N SER A 31 18.86 -0.26 8.71
CA SER A 31 19.84 0.74 9.12
C SER A 31 21.20 0.59 8.42
N LYS A 32 21.51 -0.59 7.89
CA LYS A 32 22.81 -0.91 7.25
C LYS A 32 22.86 -0.37 5.82
N PRO A 33 24.03 0.10 5.35
CA PRO A 33 24.17 0.69 4.01
C PRO A 33 23.96 -0.33 2.88
N ASN A 34 24.26 -1.61 3.12
CA ASN A 34 24.10 -2.73 2.18
C ASN A 34 22.73 -3.43 2.28
N ALA A 35 21.76 -2.84 2.99
CA ALA A 35 20.40 -3.36 3.07
C ALA A 35 19.50 -2.68 2.04
N PHE A 36 18.73 -3.49 1.31
CA PHE A 36 17.83 -3.06 0.25
C PHE A 36 16.44 -3.66 0.44
N THR A 37 15.41 -2.99 -0.05
CA THR A 37 14.05 -3.52 -0.03
C THR A 37 13.63 -4.05 -1.40
N VAL A 38 12.77 -5.05 -1.39
CA VAL A 38 11.94 -5.44 -2.53
C VAL A 38 10.49 -5.32 -2.10
N THR A 39 9.75 -4.46 -2.78
CA THR A 39 8.47 -3.94 -2.27
C THR A 39 7.29 -4.41 -3.09
N THR A 40 6.17 -4.58 -2.42
CA THR A 40 4.84 -4.64 -3.03
C THR A 40 3.88 -3.83 -2.18
N GLY A 41 2.77 -3.38 -2.76
CA GLY A 41 1.73 -2.66 -2.02
C GLY A 41 0.33 -3.19 -2.28
N HIS A 42 -0.58 -2.87 -1.37
CA HIS A 42 -2.02 -3.03 -1.57
C HIS A 42 -2.82 -2.19 -0.58
N GLN A 43 -4.05 -1.90 -0.95
CA GLN A 43 -5.11 -1.43 -0.06
C GLN A 43 -5.44 -2.44 1.05
N LEU A 44 -6.09 -1.92 2.09
CA LEU A 44 -6.43 -2.63 3.32
C LEU A 44 -7.72 -3.43 3.14
N ASN A 45 -7.76 -4.27 2.11
CA ASN A 45 -8.92 -5.10 1.79
C ASN A 45 -9.33 -5.95 2.98
N LEU A 46 -10.64 -5.96 3.28
CA LEU A 46 -11.19 -6.76 4.36
C LEU A 46 -10.85 -8.24 4.13
N PHE A 47 -10.29 -8.86 5.15
CA PHE A 47 -9.86 -10.25 5.19
C PHE A 47 -9.03 -10.68 3.96
N THR A 48 -8.05 -9.85 3.61
CA THR A 48 -7.13 -9.96 2.44
C THR A 48 -7.77 -9.71 1.08
N GLY A 49 -9.11 -9.67 1.00
CA GLY A 49 -9.87 -9.51 -0.24
C GLY A 49 -9.46 -10.51 -1.32
N PRO A 50 -8.92 -10.06 -2.45
CA PRO A 50 -8.54 -10.94 -3.55
C PRO A 50 -7.23 -11.69 -3.26
N LEU A 51 -7.13 -12.94 -3.75
CA LEU A 51 -5.95 -13.81 -3.56
C LEU A 51 -4.63 -13.19 -4.01
N TYR A 52 -4.66 -12.25 -4.96
CA TYR A 52 -3.44 -11.60 -5.41
C TYR A 52 -2.78 -10.73 -4.35
N PHE A 53 -3.48 -10.36 -3.26
CA PHE A 53 -2.87 -9.82 -2.05
C PHE A 53 -1.79 -10.75 -1.50
N LEU A 54 -2.11 -12.04 -1.37
CA LEU A 54 -1.19 -13.05 -0.87
C LEU A 54 -0.04 -13.26 -1.86
N TYR A 55 -0.34 -13.40 -3.15
CA TYR A 55 0.67 -13.69 -4.17
C TYR A 55 1.67 -12.57 -4.37
N LYS A 56 1.24 -11.31 -4.24
CA LYS A 56 2.13 -10.15 -4.23
C LYS A 56 3.19 -10.27 -3.13
N ILE A 57 2.75 -10.54 -1.90
CA ILE A 57 3.64 -10.67 -0.74
C ILE A 57 4.55 -11.89 -0.87
N VAL A 58 4.03 -13.04 -1.29
CA VAL A 58 4.84 -14.24 -1.55
C VAL A 58 5.91 -13.97 -2.61
N SER A 59 5.59 -13.19 -3.66
CA SER A 59 6.54 -12.87 -4.73
C SER A 59 7.74 -12.07 -4.19
N VAL A 60 7.51 -11.06 -3.34
CA VAL A 60 8.62 -10.28 -2.76
C VAL A 60 9.42 -11.06 -1.73
N ILE A 61 8.78 -11.95 -0.95
CA ILE A 61 9.48 -12.86 -0.04
C ILE A 61 10.41 -13.80 -0.80
N ASN A 62 9.94 -14.40 -1.89
CA ASN A 62 10.75 -15.30 -2.71
C ASN A 62 11.89 -14.55 -3.39
N LEU A 63 11.61 -13.36 -3.94
CA LEU A 63 12.65 -12.52 -4.54
C LEU A 63 13.74 -12.14 -3.53
N ALA A 64 13.38 -11.77 -2.30
CA ALA A 64 14.35 -11.46 -1.25
C ALA A 64 15.25 -12.68 -0.93
N LYS A 65 14.70 -13.90 -0.92
CA LYS A 65 15.46 -15.14 -0.70
C LYS A 65 16.41 -15.43 -1.86
N GLU A 66 15.94 -15.28 -3.10
CA GLU A 66 16.74 -15.47 -4.31
C GLU A 66 17.91 -14.48 -4.37
N LEU A 67 17.63 -13.20 -4.12
CA LEU A 67 18.66 -12.15 -4.08
C LEU A 67 19.67 -12.38 -2.94
N SER A 68 19.20 -12.78 -1.75
CA SER A 68 20.11 -13.08 -0.63
C SER A 68 21.04 -14.27 -0.94
N SER A 69 20.56 -15.24 -1.73
CA SER A 69 21.37 -16.37 -2.18
C SER A 69 22.38 -15.97 -3.26
N ALA A 70 21.98 -15.10 -4.18
CA ALA A 70 22.82 -14.62 -5.29
C ALA A 70 23.85 -13.57 -4.85
N TYR A 71 23.55 -12.77 -3.83
CA TYR A 71 24.38 -11.67 -3.34
C TYR A 71 24.52 -11.71 -1.80
N PRO A 72 25.31 -12.64 -1.25
CA PRO A 72 25.41 -12.88 0.20
C PRO A 72 25.93 -11.68 1.03
N ASP A 73 26.64 -10.75 0.38
CA ASP A 73 27.17 -9.54 1.03
C ASP A 73 26.14 -8.41 1.16
N SER A 74 24.94 -8.58 0.60
CA SER A 74 23.83 -7.64 0.66
C SER A 74 22.65 -8.23 1.42
N ILE A 75 21.83 -7.36 2.03
CA ILE A 75 20.64 -7.77 2.78
C ILE A 75 19.41 -7.36 1.97
N PHE A 76 18.50 -8.29 1.71
CA PHE A 76 17.27 -8.01 0.96
C PHE A 76 16.06 -8.21 1.86
N VAL A 77 15.33 -7.13 2.12
CA VAL A 77 14.18 -7.12 3.01
C VAL A 77 12.89 -7.14 2.18
N PRO A 78 12.06 -8.19 2.29
CA PRO A 78 10.75 -8.20 1.66
C PRO A 78 9.85 -7.20 2.39
N MET A 79 9.23 -6.30 1.63
CA MET A 79 8.46 -5.21 2.19
C MET A 79 7.04 -5.14 1.63
N TYR A 80 6.08 -4.96 2.53
CA TYR A 80 4.68 -4.72 2.20
C TYR A 80 4.27 -3.29 2.59
N TRP A 81 3.90 -2.50 1.59
CA TRP A 81 3.34 -1.15 1.76
C TRP A 81 1.82 -1.21 1.94
N MET A 82 1.33 -0.73 3.07
CA MET A 82 -0.10 -0.56 3.30
C MET A 82 -0.58 0.76 2.69
N ALA A 83 -1.54 0.71 1.78
CA ALA A 83 -2.17 1.93 1.23
C ALA A 83 -3.23 2.49 2.19
N THR A 84 -2.80 2.84 3.41
CA THR A 84 -3.63 3.35 4.53
C THR A 84 -4.26 4.70 4.21
N GLU A 85 -3.57 5.51 3.41
CA GLU A 85 -4.01 6.84 3.05
C GLU A 85 -5.03 6.86 1.90
N ASP A 86 -5.38 5.71 1.31
CA ASP A 86 -6.44 5.69 0.29
C ASP A 86 -7.81 6.03 0.89
N HIS A 87 -8.80 6.29 0.04
CA HIS A 87 -10.16 6.69 0.41
C HIS A 87 -11.23 5.80 -0.22
N ASP A 88 -10.84 4.83 -1.07
CA ASP A 88 -11.79 3.90 -1.71
C ASP A 88 -12.27 2.83 -0.72
N PHE A 89 -13.20 3.22 0.15
CA PHE A 89 -13.84 2.32 1.10
C PHE A 89 -14.63 1.21 0.39
N GLU A 90 -15.26 1.54 -0.73
CA GLU A 90 -16.11 0.60 -1.47
C GLU A 90 -15.31 -0.62 -1.94
N GLU A 91 -14.10 -0.41 -2.44
CA GLU A 91 -13.19 -1.47 -2.87
C GLU A 91 -12.80 -2.39 -1.70
N ILE A 92 -12.49 -1.83 -0.54
CA ILE A 92 -11.96 -2.59 0.61
C ILE A 92 -13.03 -3.20 1.52
N SER A 93 -14.29 -2.74 1.42
CA SER A 93 -15.36 -3.02 2.39
C SER A 93 -15.88 -4.46 2.39
N TYR A 94 -15.33 -5.36 1.56
CA TYR A 94 -15.87 -6.71 1.44
C TYR A 94 -14.84 -7.78 1.08
N PHE A 95 -15.23 -9.03 1.30
CA PHE A 95 -14.58 -10.21 0.73
C PHE A 95 -15.63 -11.21 0.23
N ASN A 96 -15.20 -12.18 -0.56
CA ASN A 96 -16.07 -13.22 -1.10
C ASN A 96 -15.75 -14.57 -0.49
N PHE A 97 -16.79 -15.32 -0.09
CA PHE A 97 -16.66 -16.70 0.37
C PHE A 97 -17.84 -17.52 -0.16
N ASN A 98 -17.57 -18.67 -0.79
CA ASN A 98 -18.58 -19.55 -1.41
C ASN A 98 -19.59 -18.82 -2.33
N GLY A 99 -19.13 -17.85 -3.11
CA GLY A 99 -19.98 -17.06 -4.01
C GLY A 99 -20.85 -16.01 -3.31
N LYS A 100 -20.72 -15.85 -1.98
CA LYS A 100 -21.39 -14.81 -1.19
C LYS A 100 -20.44 -13.67 -0.89
N LYS A 101 -20.95 -12.45 -0.94
CA LYS A 101 -20.24 -11.21 -0.62
C LYS A 101 -20.49 -10.85 0.85
N PHE A 102 -19.44 -10.87 1.67
CA PHE A 102 -19.46 -10.42 3.06
C PHE A 102 -19.00 -8.98 3.11
N ARG A 103 -19.92 -8.07 3.36
CA ARG A 103 -19.69 -6.62 3.27
C ARG A 103 -19.83 -5.96 4.63
N TRP A 104 -18.89 -5.08 4.95
CA TRP A 104 -18.96 -4.14 6.04
C TRP A 104 -19.77 -2.92 5.61
N ASN A 105 -21.04 -2.89 6.02
CA ASN A 105 -21.97 -1.83 5.65
C ASN A 105 -21.85 -0.66 6.62
N ARG A 106 -21.17 0.40 6.18
CA ARG A 106 -21.11 1.69 6.87
C ARG A 106 -20.81 2.80 5.88
N GLU A 107 -21.10 4.03 6.28
CA GLU A 107 -20.51 5.20 5.65
C GLU A 107 -19.10 5.40 6.22
N ALA A 108 -18.19 5.82 5.36
CA ALA A 108 -16.80 6.08 5.69
C ALA A 108 -16.28 7.22 4.82
N SER A 109 -15.44 8.07 5.41
CA SER A 109 -14.78 9.18 4.75
C SER A 109 -13.36 9.33 5.29
N GLY A 110 -12.49 9.96 4.49
CA GLY A 110 -11.09 10.13 4.83
C GLY A 110 -10.23 8.88 4.61
N PRO A 111 -9.01 8.85 5.16
CA PRO A 111 -8.06 7.75 5.00
C PRO A 111 -8.58 6.42 5.55
N VAL A 112 -8.59 5.37 4.73
CA VAL A 112 -9.13 4.06 5.11
C VAL A 112 -8.41 3.44 6.30
N GLY A 113 -7.10 3.66 6.45
CA GLY A 113 -6.32 3.15 7.57
C GLY A 113 -6.76 3.69 8.93
N ARG A 114 -7.29 4.92 8.96
CA ARG A 114 -7.79 5.59 10.18
C ARG A 114 -9.21 5.17 10.56
N LEU A 115 -9.90 4.38 9.73
CA LEU A 115 -11.25 3.93 10.03
C LEU A 115 -11.28 2.96 11.22
N SER A 116 -12.13 3.26 12.21
CA SER A 116 -12.45 2.34 13.31
C SER A 116 -13.00 1.02 12.78
N THR A 117 -12.66 -0.12 13.39
CA THR A 117 -13.18 -1.46 13.04
C THR A 117 -14.62 -1.74 13.51
N ASP A 118 -15.30 -0.75 14.10
CA ASP A 118 -16.66 -0.90 14.60
C ASP A 118 -17.64 -1.45 13.55
N GLY A 119 -18.50 -2.38 13.98
CA GLY A 119 -19.48 -3.06 13.12
C GLY A 119 -18.96 -4.29 12.39
N LEU A 120 -17.65 -4.58 12.42
CA LEU A 120 -17.09 -5.82 11.87
C LEU A 120 -17.50 -7.07 12.68
N ASP A 121 -18.02 -6.90 13.90
CA ASP A 121 -18.62 -7.98 14.69
C ASP A 121 -19.85 -8.57 13.99
N ALA A 122 -20.64 -7.73 13.30
CA ALA A 122 -21.79 -8.18 12.52
C ALA A 122 -21.36 -8.98 11.29
N VAL A 123 -20.28 -8.54 10.62
CA VAL A 123 -19.69 -9.26 9.49
C VAL A 123 -19.18 -10.62 9.94
N LEU A 124 -18.48 -10.68 11.09
CA LEU A 124 -17.99 -11.93 11.66
C LEU A 124 -19.13 -12.91 11.98
N ARG A 125 -20.22 -12.46 12.61
CA ARG A 125 -21.38 -13.32 12.88
C ARG A 125 -21.98 -13.93 11.61
N LEU A 126 -22.12 -13.13 10.54
CA LEU A 126 -22.60 -13.62 9.26
C LEU A 126 -21.61 -14.63 8.65
N PHE A 127 -20.32 -14.35 8.76
CA PHE A 127 -19.27 -15.22 8.22
C PHE A 127 -19.19 -16.56 8.96
N GLU A 128 -19.28 -16.56 10.29
CA GLU A 128 -19.32 -17.77 11.13
C GLU A 128 -20.48 -18.69 10.76
N ASN A 129 -21.66 -18.13 10.47
CA ASN A 129 -22.82 -18.91 10.02
C ASN A 129 -22.57 -19.62 8.67
N GLU A 130 -21.74 -19.06 7.79
CA GLU A 130 -21.42 -19.66 6.49
C GLU A 130 -20.25 -20.64 6.54
N LEU A 131 -19.28 -20.43 7.44
CA LEU A 131 -18.09 -21.27 7.57
C LEU A 131 -18.41 -22.70 8.03
N GLY A 132 -19.48 -22.87 8.80
CA GLY A 132 -19.85 -24.14 9.42
C GLY A 132 -19.03 -24.47 10.68
N ALA A 133 -19.00 -25.75 11.07
CA ALA A 133 -18.52 -26.17 12.40
C ALA A 133 -17.15 -26.88 12.41
N SER A 134 -16.44 -26.92 11.29
CA SER A 134 -15.14 -27.62 11.20
C SER A 134 -14.06 -26.95 12.05
N GLN A 135 -12.96 -27.66 12.33
CA GLN A 135 -11.83 -27.06 13.05
C GLN A 135 -11.23 -25.90 12.26
N HIS A 136 -11.08 -26.03 10.94
CA HIS A 136 -10.62 -24.95 10.06
C HIS A 136 -11.57 -23.76 10.04
N ALA A 137 -12.89 -23.98 10.11
CA ALA A 137 -13.86 -22.90 10.23
C ALA A 137 -13.61 -22.07 11.50
N LYS A 138 -13.34 -22.73 12.62
CA LYS A 138 -13.01 -22.05 13.89
C LYS A 138 -11.70 -21.27 13.79
N GLU A 139 -10.68 -21.84 13.16
CA GLU A 139 -9.38 -21.17 12.95
C GLU A 139 -9.51 -19.91 12.10
N ILE A 140 -10.29 -19.97 11.00
CA ILE A 140 -10.56 -18.83 10.12
C ILE A 140 -11.38 -17.76 10.83
N ALA A 141 -12.40 -18.14 11.59
CA ALA A 141 -13.21 -17.22 12.38
C ALA A 141 -12.35 -16.51 13.45
N GLU A 142 -11.47 -17.25 14.13
CA GLU A 142 -10.57 -16.66 15.12
C GLU A 142 -9.53 -15.73 14.48
N LEU A 143 -9.02 -16.08 13.29
CA LEU A 143 -8.13 -15.19 12.54
C LEU A 143 -8.81 -13.85 12.23
N PHE A 144 -10.07 -13.87 11.80
CA PHE A 144 -10.85 -12.65 11.59
C PHE A 144 -11.08 -11.89 12.89
N ARG A 145 -11.42 -12.60 13.97
CA ARG A 145 -11.67 -12.02 15.29
C ARG A 145 -10.45 -11.28 15.84
N GLU A 146 -9.29 -11.91 15.78
CA GLU A 146 -8.02 -11.32 16.20
C GLU A 146 -7.63 -10.12 15.33
N ALA A 147 -7.84 -10.22 14.01
CA ALA A 147 -7.50 -9.16 13.08
C ALA A 147 -8.37 -7.92 13.25
N TYR A 148 -9.70 -8.07 13.40
CA TYR A 148 -10.63 -6.95 13.27
C TYR A 148 -11.36 -6.59 14.56
N ILE A 149 -11.72 -7.57 15.40
CA ILE A 149 -12.53 -7.30 16.60
C ILE A 149 -11.65 -6.86 17.78
N ARG A 150 -10.39 -7.30 17.81
CA ARG A 150 -9.44 -6.97 18.87
C ARG A 150 -8.48 -5.83 18.50
N ARG A 151 -8.76 -5.10 17.42
CA ARG A 151 -7.96 -3.97 16.93
C ARG A 151 -8.85 -2.75 16.80
N THR A 152 -8.26 -1.57 16.88
CA THR A 152 -9.02 -0.32 16.94
C THR A 152 -9.33 0.25 15.55
N ASN A 153 -8.44 0.07 14.59
CA ASN A 153 -8.57 0.61 13.24
C ASN A 153 -8.05 -0.36 12.16
N LEU A 154 -8.31 -0.03 10.89
CA LEU A 154 -7.90 -0.87 9.77
C LEU A 154 -6.38 -0.96 9.58
N THR A 155 -5.61 0.07 9.94
CA THR A 155 -4.14 0.02 9.93
C THR A 155 -3.62 -1.09 10.86
N GLU A 156 -4.04 -1.11 12.11
CA GLU A 156 -3.69 -2.14 13.08
C GLU A 156 -4.16 -3.53 12.64
N SER A 157 -5.39 -3.60 12.10
CA SER A 157 -5.99 -4.84 11.64
C SER A 157 -5.19 -5.48 10.50
N THR A 158 -4.86 -4.68 9.50
CA THR A 158 -4.13 -5.13 8.31
C THR A 158 -2.69 -5.49 8.65
N ARG A 159 -2.02 -4.66 9.46
CA ARG A 159 -0.66 -4.95 9.92
C ARG A 159 -0.61 -6.26 10.70
N TRP A 160 -1.55 -6.46 11.62
CA TRP A 160 -1.63 -7.71 12.39
C TRP A 160 -1.86 -8.91 11.49
N LEU A 161 -2.82 -8.84 10.57
CA LEU A 161 -3.16 -9.95 9.67
C LEU A 161 -1.98 -10.31 8.75
N ALA A 162 -1.35 -9.32 8.12
CA ALA A 162 -0.19 -9.55 7.28
C ALA A 162 1.01 -10.10 8.08
N ASN A 163 1.25 -9.59 9.30
CA ASN A 163 2.29 -10.13 10.18
C ASN A 163 1.99 -11.57 10.60
N LYS A 164 0.72 -11.90 10.91
CA LYS A 164 0.32 -13.26 11.27
C LYS A 164 0.53 -14.26 10.13
N LEU A 165 0.28 -13.84 8.89
CA LEU A 165 0.41 -14.69 7.71
C LEU A 165 1.85 -14.82 7.22
N PHE A 166 2.66 -13.77 7.36
CA PHE A 166 3.95 -13.67 6.65
C PHE A 166 5.15 -13.30 7.53
N GLY A 167 4.94 -12.96 8.80
CA GLY A 167 6.00 -12.53 9.70
C GLY A 167 7.09 -13.59 9.89
N GLU A 168 6.76 -14.88 9.88
CA GLU A 168 7.76 -15.97 9.97
C GLU A 168 8.76 -15.96 8.81
N TYR A 169 8.40 -15.35 7.67
CA TYR A 169 9.27 -15.19 6.50
C TYR A 169 10.03 -13.85 6.49
N GLY A 170 9.99 -13.09 7.59
CA GLY A 170 10.71 -11.82 7.74
C GLY A 170 10.09 -10.65 6.97
N LEU A 171 8.79 -10.72 6.63
CA LEU A 171 8.10 -9.60 6.01
C LEU A 171 8.13 -8.38 6.92
N VAL A 172 8.56 -7.24 6.37
CA VAL A 172 8.44 -5.92 7.03
C VAL A 172 7.27 -5.16 6.40
N ILE A 173 6.41 -4.60 7.23
CA ILE A 173 5.18 -3.90 6.83
C ILE A 173 5.37 -2.43 7.15
N VAL A 174 5.16 -1.56 6.16
CA VAL A 174 5.30 -0.12 6.29
C VAL A 174 3.96 0.58 6.06
N ASP A 175 3.65 1.51 6.95
CA ASP A 175 2.60 2.50 6.81
C ASP A 175 3.22 3.85 6.44
N GLY A 176 2.82 4.41 5.29
CA GLY A 176 3.30 5.70 4.81
C GLY A 176 2.70 6.90 5.53
N ASP A 177 1.61 6.71 6.29
CA ASP A 177 0.95 7.76 7.08
C ASP A 177 1.71 8.00 8.41
N ASP A 178 3.01 8.34 8.31
CA ASP A 178 3.87 8.66 9.44
C ASP A 178 4.51 10.06 9.24
N PRO A 179 4.45 10.95 10.24
CA PRO A 179 4.93 12.32 10.11
C PRO A 179 6.44 12.39 9.85
N ASP A 180 7.25 11.51 10.44
CA ASP A 180 8.71 11.53 10.25
C ASP A 180 9.09 11.03 8.85
N LEU A 181 8.39 10.01 8.34
CA LEU A 181 8.56 9.55 6.96
C LEU A 181 8.20 10.66 5.97
N LYS A 182 7.07 11.34 6.17
CA LYS A 182 6.63 12.43 5.29
C LYS A 182 7.53 13.66 5.36
N ARG A 183 8.24 13.93 6.47
CA ARG A 183 9.25 14.99 6.53
C ARG A 183 10.34 14.81 5.48
N GLY A 184 10.78 13.57 5.23
CA GLY A 184 11.73 13.27 4.15
C GLY A 184 11.17 13.51 2.74
N PHE A 185 9.83 13.60 2.61
CA PHE A 185 9.14 13.78 1.34
C PHE A 185 8.67 15.23 1.07
N ILE A 186 8.79 16.12 2.07
CA ILE A 186 8.42 17.55 1.97
C ILE A 186 8.97 18.23 0.71
N PRO A 187 10.26 18.08 0.32
CA PRO A 187 10.79 18.76 -0.87
C PRO A 187 10.02 18.42 -2.15
N TYR A 188 9.60 17.17 -2.30
CA TYR A 188 8.88 16.68 -3.47
C TYR A 188 7.41 17.11 -3.45
N MET A 189 6.77 17.10 -2.28
CA MET A 189 5.41 17.64 -2.12
C MET A 189 5.37 19.14 -2.40
N LYS A 190 6.38 19.89 -1.95
CA LYS A 190 6.52 21.31 -2.23
C LYS A 190 6.67 21.56 -3.73
N ASP A 191 7.52 20.79 -4.40
CA ASP A 191 7.72 20.92 -5.84
C ASP A 191 6.43 20.68 -6.65
N ASP A 192 5.64 19.67 -6.29
CA ASP A 192 4.33 19.43 -6.91
C ASP A 192 3.34 20.60 -6.68
N ILE A 193 3.35 21.23 -5.49
CA ILE A 193 2.51 22.40 -5.18
C ILE A 193 2.97 23.65 -5.94
N GLU A 194 4.29 23.88 -6.06
CA GLU A 194 4.83 25.13 -6.60
C GLU A 194 5.00 25.12 -8.12
N ASN A 195 5.38 23.97 -8.67
CA ASN A 195 5.85 23.84 -10.05
C ASN A 195 5.04 22.81 -10.85
N SER A 196 4.11 22.07 -10.22
CA SER A 196 3.30 21.04 -10.89
C SER A 196 4.15 20.04 -11.69
N THR A 197 5.38 19.74 -11.23
CA THR A 197 6.34 18.97 -12.04
C THR A 197 5.84 17.57 -12.40
N ALA A 198 5.09 16.92 -11.50
CA ALA A 198 4.45 15.64 -11.81
C ALA A 198 3.41 15.78 -12.94
N TYR A 199 2.63 16.86 -12.96
CA TYR A 199 1.69 17.16 -14.04
C TYR A 199 2.40 17.29 -15.37
N GLU A 200 3.41 18.15 -15.46
CA GLU A 200 4.09 18.45 -16.72
C GLU A 200 4.81 17.22 -17.28
N THR A 201 5.59 16.54 -16.43
CA THR A 201 6.45 15.42 -16.86
C THR A 201 5.64 14.16 -17.21
N VAL A 202 4.62 13.82 -16.42
CA VAL A 202 3.77 12.66 -16.70
C VAL A 202 2.87 12.93 -17.91
N SER A 203 2.28 14.14 -18.04
CA SER A 203 1.48 14.48 -19.23
C SER A 203 2.31 14.44 -20.51
N ALA A 204 3.55 14.94 -20.47
CA ALA A 204 4.48 14.84 -21.60
C ALA A 204 4.86 13.39 -21.91
N THR A 205 5.01 12.54 -20.89
CA THR A 205 5.28 11.11 -21.08
C THR A 205 4.08 10.44 -21.77
N ILE A 206 2.88 10.60 -21.22
CA ILE A 206 1.61 10.07 -21.75
C ILE A 206 1.42 10.46 -23.23
N ALA A 207 1.65 11.73 -23.58
CA ALA A 207 1.51 12.21 -24.95
C ALA A 207 2.46 11.50 -25.95
N ASN A 208 3.58 10.96 -25.47
CA ASN A 208 4.57 10.25 -26.27
C ASN A 208 4.43 8.71 -26.24
N MET A 209 3.41 8.16 -25.56
CA MET A 209 3.23 6.71 -25.43
C MET A 209 2.45 6.06 -26.60
N GLY A 210 1.99 6.84 -27.58
CA GLY A 210 1.28 6.31 -28.76
C GLY A 210 -0.03 5.58 -28.40
N ASP A 211 -0.20 4.35 -28.89
CA ASP A 211 -1.42 3.53 -28.67
C ASP A 211 -1.47 2.83 -27.29
N TYR A 212 -0.60 3.23 -26.36
CA TYR A 212 -0.58 2.66 -25.02
C TYR A 212 -1.86 3.02 -24.24
N ASN A 213 -2.43 2.04 -23.54
CA ASN A 213 -3.63 2.27 -22.72
C ASN A 213 -3.29 2.92 -21.38
N ILE A 214 -3.43 4.24 -21.34
CA ILE A 214 -3.15 5.07 -20.16
C ILE A 214 -4.00 4.65 -18.96
N GLN A 215 -3.35 4.37 -17.84
CA GLN A 215 -3.99 3.93 -16.60
C GLN A 215 -4.32 5.10 -15.68
N VAL A 216 -3.44 6.11 -15.59
CA VAL A 216 -3.64 7.26 -14.70
C VAL A 216 -3.31 8.56 -15.43
N ASN A 217 -3.97 9.64 -15.03
CA ASN A 217 -3.67 10.97 -15.53
C ASN A 217 -3.25 11.85 -14.35
N PRO A 218 -2.17 12.63 -14.49
CA PRO A 218 -1.78 13.54 -13.43
C PRO A 218 -2.76 14.70 -13.35
N ARG A 219 -2.80 15.33 -12.18
CA ARG A 219 -3.49 16.62 -11.96
C ARG A 219 -2.44 17.70 -11.77
N GLU A 220 -2.84 18.96 -11.85
CA GLU A 220 -1.93 20.08 -11.53
C GLU A 220 -1.33 19.93 -10.13
N ILE A 221 -2.13 19.48 -9.15
CA ILE A 221 -1.66 19.10 -7.82
C ILE A 221 -2.03 17.65 -7.56
N ASN A 222 -1.03 16.84 -7.23
CA ASN A 222 -1.12 15.39 -7.03
C ASN A 222 -1.12 14.98 -5.56
N LEU A 223 -1.51 15.92 -4.70
CA LEU A 223 -1.66 15.75 -3.26
C LEU A 223 -3.11 15.94 -2.83
N PHE A 224 -3.48 15.21 -1.79
CA PHE A 224 -4.70 15.43 -1.00
C PHE A 224 -4.32 16.08 0.33
N TYR A 225 -5.23 16.90 0.84
CA TYR A 225 -5.20 17.38 2.21
C TYR A 225 -6.02 16.45 3.10
N VAL A 226 -5.46 16.10 4.25
CA VAL A 226 -5.98 15.12 5.20
C VAL A 226 -6.20 15.78 6.55
N SER A 227 -7.38 15.55 7.10
CA SER A 227 -7.70 15.81 8.50
C SER A 227 -8.64 14.72 9.02
N ASP A 228 -9.05 14.78 10.27
CA ASP A 228 -9.94 13.76 10.84
C ASP A 228 -11.24 13.65 10.02
N GLY A 229 -11.49 12.46 9.46
CA GLY A 229 -12.64 12.18 8.60
C GLY A 229 -12.61 12.82 7.20
N LEU A 230 -11.49 13.44 6.81
CA LEU A 230 -11.36 14.18 5.55
C LEU A 230 -10.12 13.72 4.78
N ARG A 231 -10.30 13.47 3.48
CA ARG A 231 -9.19 13.38 2.52
C ARG A 231 -9.67 13.96 1.21
N GLU A 232 -9.30 15.19 0.95
CA GLU A 232 -9.82 15.94 -0.20
C GLU A 232 -8.72 16.52 -1.05
N ARG A 233 -9.01 16.69 -2.33
CA ARG A 233 -8.02 17.17 -3.30
C ARG A 233 -7.67 18.62 -2.98
N ILE A 234 -6.39 18.95 -3.11
CA ILE A 234 -5.93 20.33 -3.14
C ILE A 234 -6.13 20.84 -4.58
N VAL A 235 -6.77 22.00 -4.74
CA VAL A 235 -7.04 22.61 -6.05
C VAL A 235 -6.40 24.00 -6.08
N SER A 236 -5.63 24.26 -7.13
CA SER A 236 -5.07 25.59 -7.40
C SER A 236 -6.16 26.55 -7.85
N GLU A 237 -6.18 27.77 -7.32
CA GLU A 237 -7.04 28.87 -7.72
C GLU A 237 -6.22 30.17 -7.84
N ASN A 238 -6.76 31.21 -8.50
CA ASN A 238 -6.00 32.42 -8.86
C ASN A 238 -5.19 33.03 -7.70
N ASP A 239 -5.70 32.98 -6.46
CA ASP A 239 -5.10 33.62 -5.30
C ASP A 239 -4.60 32.62 -4.23
N GLY A 240 -4.56 31.31 -4.52
CA GLY A 240 -4.14 30.30 -3.53
C GLY A 240 -4.63 28.89 -3.81
N PHE A 241 -4.93 28.14 -2.75
CA PHE A 241 -5.24 26.72 -2.80
C PHE A 241 -6.48 26.41 -1.98
N ARG A 242 -7.48 25.78 -2.60
CA ARG A 242 -8.70 25.34 -1.94
C ARG A 242 -8.71 23.84 -1.70
N ILE A 243 -9.18 23.43 -0.53
CA ILE A 243 -9.46 22.02 -0.27
C ILE A 243 -10.85 21.70 -0.81
N PHE A 244 -10.90 20.87 -1.84
CA PHE A 244 -12.11 20.58 -2.59
C PHE A 244 -13.26 20.13 -1.67
N GLY A 245 -14.47 20.63 -1.92
CA GLY A 245 -15.65 20.28 -1.12
C GLY A 245 -15.71 20.94 0.27
N THR A 246 -14.79 21.83 0.62
CA THR A 246 -14.77 22.52 1.92
C THR A 246 -14.62 24.03 1.76
N GLU A 247 -14.78 24.77 2.87
CA GLU A 247 -14.50 26.22 2.96
C GLU A 247 -13.01 26.51 3.24
N MET A 248 -12.16 25.49 3.39
CA MET A 248 -10.73 25.69 3.67
C MET A 248 -10.00 26.24 2.44
N PHE A 249 -9.35 27.37 2.64
CA PHE A 249 -8.53 28.04 1.66
C PHE A 249 -7.20 28.44 2.30
N PHE A 250 -6.11 28.27 1.57
CA PHE A 250 -4.77 28.63 1.99
C PHE A 250 -4.11 29.48 0.91
N THR A 251 -3.46 30.57 1.30
CA THR A 251 -2.45 31.18 0.45
C THR A 251 -1.29 30.20 0.25
N LYS A 252 -0.47 30.44 -0.78
CA LYS A 252 0.74 29.64 -1.03
C LYS A 252 1.63 29.53 0.22
N THR A 253 1.87 30.66 0.89
CA THR A 253 2.71 30.70 2.10
C THR A 253 2.11 29.88 3.22
N GLU A 254 0.80 29.98 3.46
CA GLU A 254 0.11 29.21 4.50
C GLU A 254 0.11 27.71 4.21
N LEU A 255 -0.14 27.29 2.97
CA LEU A 255 -0.12 25.88 2.61
C LEU A 255 1.28 25.27 2.77
N LEU A 256 2.31 26.01 2.37
CA LEU A 256 3.70 25.57 2.54
C LEU A 256 4.11 25.54 4.02
N ASP A 257 3.64 26.48 4.84
CA ASP A 257 3.84 26.43 6.30
C ASP A 257 3.15 25.21 6.91
N GLN A 258 1.91 24.90 6.49
CA GLN A 258 1.23 23.67 6.88
C GLN A 258 2.01 22.41 6.46
N LEU A 259 2.58 22.40 5.25
CA LEU A 259 3.41 21.28 4.78
C LEU A 259 4.67 21.08 5.64
N GLN A 260 5.31 22.16 6.09
CA GLN A 260 6.47 22.08 6.96
C GLN A 260 6.12 21.62 8.38
N THR A 261 5.02 22.14 8.93
CA THR A 261 4.63 21.94 10.33
C THR A 261 3.83 20.67 10.56
N ASN A 262 2.99 20.27 9.61
CA ASN A 262 2.05 19.14 9.70
C ASN A 262 2.07 18.29 8.41
N PRO A 263 3.22 17.70 8.03
CA PRO A 263 3.34 16.93 6.78
C PRO A 263 2.39 15.73 6.71
N GLU A 264 1.96 15.18 7.84
CA GLU A 264 0.93 14.12 7.93
C GLU A 264 -0.44 14.52 7.39
N ARG A 265 -0.70 15.81 7.21
CA ARG A 265 -1.90 16.33 6.54
C ARG A 265 -1.82 16.30 5.02
N PHE A 266 -0.71 15.88 4.43
CA PHE A 266 -0.54 15.79 2.98
C PHE A 266 -0.41 14.35 2.58
N SER A 267 -1.27 13.89 1.67
CA SER A 267 -1.31 12.51 1.21
C SER A 267 -1.10 12.44 -0.30
N PRO A 268 -0.11 11.67 -0.79
CA PRO A 268 0.11 11.54 -2.22
C PRO A 268 -1.01 10.76 -2.90
N ASN A 269 -1.35 11.16 -4.14
CA ASN A 269 -2.21 10.37 -5.01
C ASN A 269 -1.41 9.23 -5.70
N VAL A 270 -2.05 8.55 -6.66
CA VAL A 270 -1.44 7.45 -7.43
C VAL A 270 -0.15 7.83 -8.18
N ILE A 271 0.05 9.10 -8.54
CA ILE A 271 1.25 9.62 -9.22
C ILE A 271 2.40 9.85 -8.23
N MET A 272 2.10 10.49 -7.09
CA MET A 272 3.11 10.88 -6.10
C MET A 272 3.48 9.73 -5.13
N ARG A 273 2.59 8.76 -4.92
CA ARG A 273 2.81 7.65 -3.98
C ARG A 273 4.00 6.75 -4.37
N PRO A 274 4.20 6.40 -5.66
CA PRO A 274 5.41 5.74 -6.13
C PRO A 274 6.68 6.49 -5.76
N LEU A 275 6.73 7.81 -6.01
CA LEU A 275 7.88 8.61 -5.65
C LEU A 275 8.13 8.60 -4.15
N TYR A 276 7.07 8.75 -3.34
CA TYR A 276 7.18 8.71 -1.89
C TYR A 276 7.83 7.42 -1.38
N GLN A 277 7.42 6.28 -1.93
CA GLN A 277 8.00 4.98 -1.60
C GLN A 277 9.51 4.94 -1.87
N GLU A 278 9.95 5.39 -3.04
CA GLU A 278 11.38 5.34 -3.43
C GLU A 278 12.23 6.40 -2.70
N VAL A 279 11.60 7.47 -2.20
CA VAL A 279 12.29 8.47 -1.36
C VAL A 279 12.59 7.92 0.03
N ILE A 280 11.65 7.19 0.63
CA ILE A 280 11.78 6.70 2.02
C ILE A 280 12.36 5.30 2.13
N LEU A 281 12.36 4.50 1.05
CA LEU A 281 12.87 3.13 1.06
C LEU A 281 14.14 2.98 0.21
N PRO A 282 15.12 2.19 0.66
CA PRO A 282 16.27 1.80 -0.17
C PRO A 282 15.86 0.70 -1.16
N ASN A 283 14.89 0.99 -2.01
CA ASN A 283 14.18 -0.01 -2.80
C ASN A 283 14.89 -0.34 -4.11
N LEU A 284 14.92 -1.63 -4.45
CA LEU A 284 15.48 -2.12 -5.71
C LEU A 284 14.40 -2.42 -6.73
N SER A 285 13.29 -2.99 -6.27
CA SER A 285 12.21 -3.43 -7.14
C SER A 285 10.85 -3.19 -6.54
N TYR A 286 9.89 -2.86 -7.39
CA TYR A 286 8.48 -2.86 -7.05
C TYR A 286 7.77 -3.98 -7.82
N THR A 287 7.08 -4.84 -7.06
CA THR A 287 6.29 -5.95 -7.59
C THR A 287 4.81 -5.57 -7.59
N GLY A 288 4.20 -5.53 -8.76
CA GLY A 288 2.80 -5.11 -8.94
C GLY A 288 2.02 -5.99 -9.93
N GLY A 289 0.70 -5.83 -9.97
CA GLY A 289 -0.15 -6.37 -11.03
C GLY A 289 -0.01 -5.61 -12.35
N GLY A 290 -0.67 -6.11 -13.41
CA GLY A 290 -0.58 -5.50 -14.75
C GLY A 290 -0.96 -4.03 -14.78
N GLY A 291 -2.05 -3.62 -14.11
CA GLY A 291 -2.46 -2.22 -14.02
C GLY A 291 -1.47 -1.35 -13.23
N GLU A 292 -0.86 -1.91 -12.17
CA GLU A 292 0.17 -1.20 -11.41
C GLU A 292 1.41 -0.99 -12.27
N ILE A 293 1.97 -2.06 -12.84
CA ILE A 293 3.15 -1.95 -13.70
C ILE A 293 2.88 -1.02 -14.88
N ALA A 294 1.67 -1.04 -15.43
CA ALA A 294 1.30 -0.15 -16.52
C ALA A 294 1.39 1.33 -16.13
N TYR A 295 0.77 1.75 -15.02
CA TYR A 295 0.88 3.16 -14.61
C TYR A 295 2.29 3.54 -14.17
N TRP A 296 3.09 2.61 -13.61
CA TRP A 296 4.48 2.93 -13.25
C TRP A 296 5.31 3.34 -14.48
N LEU A 297 5.05 2.76 -15.66
CA LEU A 297 5.74 3.15 -16.89
C LEU A 297 5.46 4.61 -17.28
N GLU A 298 4.30 5.15 -16.92
CA GLU A 298 3.91 6.55 -17.15
C GLU A 298 4.75 7.52 -16.31
N LEU A 299 5.42 7.04 -15.26
CA LEU A 299 6.13 7.86 -14.27
C LEU A 299 7.64 7.97 -14.50
N LYS A 300 8.22 7.26 -15.47
CA LYS A 300 9.68 7.17 -15.60
C LYS A 300 10.36 8.55 -15.70
N SER A 301 9.89 9.41 -16.60
CA SER A 301 10.45 10.76 -16.78
C SER A 301 10.29 11.62 -15.54
N PHE A 302 9.18 11.45 -14.79
CA PHE A 302 8.95 12.15 -13.54
C PHE A 302 10.02 11.81 -12.49
N PHE A 303 10.36 10.53 -12.33
CA PHE A 303 11.44 10.10 -11.44
C PHE A 303 12.81 10.65 -11.84
N GLU A 304 13.11 10.67 -13.15
CA GLU A 304 14.34 11.25 -13.69
C GLU A 304 14.44 12.74 -13.35
N THR A 305 13.36 13.51 -13.54
CA THR A 305 13.29 14.93 -13.17
C THR A 305 13.49 15.15 -11.67
N GLN A 306 12.89 14.30 -10.84
CA GLN A 306 13.03 14.35 -9.38
C GLN A 306 14.36 13.81 -8.85
N GLN A 307 15.22 13.29 -9.73
CA GLN A 307 16.50 12.68 -9.39
C GLN A 307 16.38 11.53 -8.37
N VAL A 308 15.26 10.82 -8.42
CA VAL A 308 15.01 9.63 -7.59
C VAL A 308 15.16 8.39 -8.48
N PRO A 309 15.94 7.37 -8.05
CA PRO A 309 16.06 6.14 -8.80
C PRO A 309 14.70 5.50 -9.10
N PHE A 310 14.46 5.17 -10.36
CA PHE A 310 13.28 4.41 -10.76
C PHE A 310 13.53 2.92 -10.49
N PRO A 311 12.65 2.22 -9.73
CA PRO A 311 12.91 0.84 -9.34
C PRO A 311 12.74 -0.13 -10.52
N ILE A 312 13.29 -1.32 -10.35
CA ILE A 312 13.01 -2.43 -11.26
C ILE A 312 11.55 -2.84 -11.10
N LEU A 313 10.78 -2.78 -12.18
CA LEU A 313 9.38 -3.20 -12.18
C LEU A 313 9.27 -4.70 -12.40
N MET A 314 8.58 -5.38 -11.49
CA MET A 314 8.31 -6.81 -11.58
C MET A 314 6.81 -7.07 -11.63
N VAL A 315 6.37 -7.82 -12.63
CA VAL A 315 4.99 -8.31 -12.68
C VAL A 315 4.88 -9.45 -11.67
N ARG A 316 3.94 -9.33 -10.73
CA ARG A 316 3.64 -10.41 -9.78
C ARG A 316 3.24 -11.69 -10.50
N ASN A 317 3.40 -12.83 -9.84
CA ASN A 317 2.88 -14.09 -10.36
C ASN A 317 1.34 -14.07 -10.50
N SER A 318 0.86 -14.72 -11.56
CA SER A 318 -0.56 -15.02 -11.79
C SER A 318 -0.78 -16.50 -11.51
N VAL A 319 -1.62 -16.81 -10.53
CA VAL A 319 -1.81 -18.17 -10.02
C VAL A 319 -3.28 -18.54 -10.07
N VAL A 320 -3.57 -19.76 -10.53
CA VAL A 320 -4.90 -20.39 -10.48
C VAL A 320 -4.82 -21.53 -9.49
N MET A 321 -5.67 -21.51 -8.45
CA MET A 321 -5.79 -22.64 -7.52
C MET A 321 -6.75 -23.67 -8.07
N VAL A 322 -6.32 -24.92 -8.10
CA VAL A 322 -7.08 -26.03 -8.66
C VAL A 322 -7.14 -27.15 -7.63
N SER A 323 -8.35 -27.61 -7.32
CA SER A 323 -8.55 -28.80 -6.49
C SER A 323 -8.14 -30.08 -7.24
N GLU A 324 -7.73 -31.11 -6.51
CA GLU A 324 -7.43 -32.42 -7.09
C GLU A 324 -8.59 -32.97 -7.93
N LYS A 325 -9.84 -32.72 -7.50
CA LYS A 325 -11.05 -33.07 -8.23
C LYS A 325 -11.15 -32.36 -9.59
N GLN A 326 -10.86 -31.06 -9.64
CA GLN A 326 -10.84 -30.30 -10.90
C GLN A 326 -9.73 -30.81 -11.82
N GLN A 327 -8.54 -31.12 -11.30
CA GLN A 327 -7.44 -31.68 -12.09
C GLN A 327 -7.79 -33.05 -12.68
N LYS A 328 -8.38 -33.96 -11.90
CA LYS A 328 -8.87 -35.26 -12.41
C LYS A 328 -9.92 -35.09 -13.49
N LYS A 329 -10.85 -34.15 -13.32
CA LYS A 329 -11.89 -33.86 -14.32
C LYS A 329 -11.30 -33.27 -15.59
N ARG A 330 -10.33 -32.36 -15.50
CA ARG A 330 -9.61 -31.80 -16.64
C ARG A 330 -8.95 -32.90 -17.46
N GLN A 331 -8.24 -33.83 -16.80
CA GLN A 331 -7.59 -34.98 -17.45
C GLN A 331 -8.62 -35.91 -18.11
N ALA A 332 -9.71 -36.24 -17.43
CA ALA A 332 -10.75 -37.12 -17.98
C ALA A 332 -11.49 -36.52 -19.19
N LEU A 333 -11.51 -35.19 -19.30
CA LEU A 333 -12.12 -34.46 -20.42
C LEU A 333 -11.09 -34.04 -21.50
N ASP A 334 -9.82 -34.42 -21.35
CA ASP A 334 -8.72 -34.06 -22.26
C ASP A 334 -8.60 -32.54 -22.51
N LEU A 335 -8.76 -31.74 -21.46
CA LEU A 335 -8.65 -30.27 -21.54
C LEU A 335 -7.24 -29.79 -21.16
N SER A 336 -6.72 -28.75 -21.83
CA SER A 336 -5.51 -28.03 -21.40
C SER A 336 -5.83 -26.96 -20.35
N TRP A 337 -4.80 -26.48 -19.65
CA TRP A 337 -4.91 -25.32 -18.77
C TRP A 337 -4.95 -24.01 -19.55
#